data_AF-A0A835U545-F1
#
_entry.id   AF-A0A835U545-F1
#
_cell.length_a   1.000
_cell.length_b   1.000
_cell.length_c   1.000
_cell.angle_alpha   90.00
_cell.angle_beta   90.00
_cell.angle_gamma   90.00
#
_symmetry.space_group_name_H-M   'P 1'
#
loop_
_entity.id
_entity.type
_entity.pdbx_description
1 polymer ?
#
loop_
_entity_poly.entity_id
_entity_poly.type
_entity_poly.pdbx_seq_one_letter_code
_entity_poly.pdbx_strand_id
1 'polypeptide(L)'
;MRAMKASVEVSLRRWASRIRRPATVEDGTREASSMKLKGSQFLRQRLLHSTLTATPIIIKDIRAEDTSPGLRLYEISLLRLLEKISDD
;
A
#
# COMPACT_ATOMS: atom_id res chain seq x y z
N MET A 1 -30.82 -5.43 -8.22
CA MET A 1 -29.53 -5.90 -7.66
C MET A 1 -28.51 -4.76 -7.66
N ARG A 2 -28.54 -3.89 -6.64
CA ARG A 2 -27.59 -2.80 -6.40
C ARG A 2 -27.41 -2.72 -4.88
N ALA A 3 -26.46 -3.48 -4.33
CA ALA A 3 -26.18 -3.42 -2.88
C ALA A 3 -24.73 -3.77 -2.49
N MET A 4 -23.93 -4.40 -3.37
CA MET A 4 -22.57 -4.84 -2.99
C MET A 4 -21.44 -3.82 -3.22
N LYS A 5 -21.67 -2.72 -3.94
CA LYS A 5 -20.61 -1.72 -4.21
C LYS A 5 -20.34 -0.78 -3.01
N ALA A 6 -21.30 -0.56 -2.14
CA ALA A 6 -21.16 0.39 -1.01
C ALA A 6 -20.27 -0.16 0.12
N SER A 7 -20.26 -1.48 0.35
CA SER A 7 -19.59 -2.07 1.51
C SER A 7 -18.06 -2.08 1.42
N VAL A 8 -17.50 -2.17 0.21
CA VAL A 8 -16.04 -2.14 -0.02
C VAL A 8 -15.51 -0.70 0.05
N GLU A 9 -16.31 0.27 -0.39
CA GLU A 9 -15.90 1.68 -0.39
C GLU A 9 -15.92 2.30 1.01
N VAL A 10 -16.78 1.83 1.92
CA VAL A 10 -16.81 2.28 3.32
C VAL A 10 -15.60 1.77 4.11
N SER A 11 -15.06 0.59 3.79
CA SER A 11 -13.92 -0.02 4.49
C SER A 11 -12.58 0.64 4.14
N LEU A 12 -12.37 1.03 2.87
CA LEU A 12 -11.13 1.69 2.42
C LEU A 12 -11.05 3.16 2.85
N ARG A 13 -12.20 3.82 3.06
CA ARG A 13 -12.26 5.20 3.56
C ARG A 13 -11.73 5.32 4.99
N ARG A 14 -11.81 4.26 5.80
CA ARG A 14 -11.54 4.28 7.24
C ARG A 14 -10.05 4.13 7.56
N TRP A 15 -9.35 3.24 6.85
CA TRP A 15 -7.88 3.13 6.86
C TRP A 15 -7.19 4.38 6.28
N ALA A 16 -7.71 4.94 5.18
CA ALA A 16 -7.21 6.16 4.56
C ALA A 16 -7.39 7.42 5.45
N SER A 17 -8.45 7.45 6.28
CA SER A 17 -8.73 8.59 7.17
C SER A 17 -7.83 8.62 8.42
N ARG A 18 -7.26 7.47 8.81
CA ARG A 18 -6.47 7.34 10.04
C ARG A 18 -4.96 7.54 9.83
N ILE A 19 -4.43 7.32 8.62
CA ILE A 19 -2.98 7.43 8.35
C ILE A 19 -2.56 8.83 7.85
N ARG A 20 -3.36 9.54 7.05
CA ARG A 20 -3.33 11.01 6.87
C ARG A 20 -4.43 11.41 5.88
N ARG A 21 -5.03 12.58 6.11
CA ARG A 21 -6.05 13.28 5.28
C ARG A 21 -6.04 12.93 3.78
N PRO A 22 -7.21 12.91 3.12
CA PRO A 22 -7.29 12.76 1.67
C PRO A 22 -6.48 13.88 1.01
N ALA A 23 -5.38 13.52 0.36
CA ALA A 23 -4.72 14.40 -0.60
C ALA A 23 -5.69 14.54 -1.78
N THR A 24 -6.56 15.54 -1.71
CA THR A 24 -7.23 16.06 -2.88
C THR A 24 -6.16 16.45 -3.88
N VAL A 25 -6.41 16.05 -5.12
CA VAL A 25 -5.65 16.41 -6.31
C VAL A 25 -5.37 17.91 -6.32
N GLU A 26 -4.30 18.28 -7.00
CA GLU A 26 -3.83 19.65 -7.31
C GLU A 26 -2.89 20.29 -6.26
N ASP A 27 -1.67 20.58 -6.74
CA ASP A 27 -0.70 21.56 -6.24
C ASP A 27 0.37 21.13 -5.23
N GLY A 28 1.60 21.52 -5.56
CA GLY A 28 2.81 21.18 -4.82
C GLY A 28 2.81 21.78 -3.42
N THR A 29 3.34 21.03 -2.44
CA THR A 29 3.74 21.43 -1.06
C THR A 29 3.23 20.43 -0.01
N ARG A 30 4.20 19.88 0.75
CA ARG A 30 4.09 19.05 1.98
C ARG A 30 3.67 17.59 1.80
N GLU A 31 4.62 16.80 1.31
CA GLU A 31 4.58 15.34 1.36
C GLU A 31 4.36 14.86 2.81
N ALA A 32 3.35 14.03 3.02
CA ALA A 32 3.39 13.12 4.15
C ALA A 32 4.71 12.35 4.06
N SER A 33 5.48 12.25 5.15
CA SER A 33 6.83 11.66 5.12
C SER A 33 6.75 10.15 4.90
N SER A 34 6.41 9.73 3.69
CA SER A 34 6.40 8.34 3.27
C SER A 34 7.82 7.97 2.87
N MET A 35 8.34 6.88 3.40
CA MET A 35 9.68 6.42 3.03
C MET A 35 9.62 5.85 1.60
N LYS A 36 10.35 6.50 0.68
CA LYS A 36 10.46 6.10 -0.72
C LYS A 36 11.58 5.07 -0.86
N LEU A 37 11.22 3.85 -1.25
CA LEU A 37 12.13 2.73 -1.45
C LEU A 37 12.11 2.33 -2.92
N LYS A 38 13.23 1.78 -3.40
CA LYS A 38 13.36 1.27 -4.77
C LYS A 38 13.68 -0.23 -4.76
N GLY A 39 13.27 -0.91 -5.83
CA GLY A 39 13.60 -2.31 -6.05
C GLY A 39 12.73 -3.31 -5.28
N SER A 40 12.87 -4.58 -5.67
CA SER A 40 12.17 -5.72 -5.05
C SER A 40 12.93 -6.35 -3.87
N GLN A 41 14.15 -5.90 -3.59
CA GLN A 41 14.97 -6.48 -2.53
C GLN A 41 14.32 -6.30 -1.16
N PHE A 42 14.29 -7.37 -0.37
CA PHE A 42 13.73 -7.41 0.99
C PHE A 42 12.29 -6.89 1.10
N LEU A 43 11.47 -7.07 0.05
CA LEU A 43 10.08 -6.59 -0.01
C LEU A 43 9.27 -7.05 1.22
N ARG A 44 9.44 -8.31 1.63
CA ARG A 44 8.71 -8.91 2.77
C ARG A 44 9.06 -8.22 4.09
N GLN A 45 10.35 -8.03 4.35
CA GLN A 45 10.85 -7.38 5.57
C GLN A 45 10.44 -5.92 5.61
N ARG A 46 10.48 -5.22 4.47
CA ARG A 46 10.05 -3.82 4.35
C ARG A 46 8.57 -3.67 4.67
N LEU A 47 7.72 -4.53 4.10
CA LEU A 47 6.29 -4.54 4.39
C LEU A 47 6.03 -4.83 5.87
N LEU A 48 6.64 -5.87 6.43
CA LEU A 48 6.52 -6.21 7.85
C LEU A 48 6.98 -5.06 8.76
N HIS A 49 8.11 -4.44 8.45
CA HIS A 49 8.63 -3.31 9.20
C HIS A 49 7.69 -2.09 9.12
N SER A 50 7.13 -1.78 7.95
CA SER A 50 6.14 -0.72 7.79
C SER A 50 4.87 -0.99 8.58
N THR A 51 4.42 -2.24 8.65
CA THR A 51 3.26 -2.65 9.44
C THR A 51 3.53 -2.43 10.93
N LEU A 52 4.69 -2.87 11.44
CA LEU A 52 5.03 -2.73 12.87
C LEU A 52 5.26 -1.28 13.30
N THR A 53 5.84 -0.47 12.42
CA THR A 53 6.17 0.93 12.72
C THR A 53 5.06 1.90 12.33
N ALA A 54 3.97 1.41 11.70
CA ALA A 54 2.90 2.20 11.11
C ALA A 54 3.41 3.34 10.19
N THR A 55 4.58 3.14 9.56
CA THR A 55 5.18 4.12 8.66
C THR A 55 4.71 3.88 7.23
N PRO A 56 4.17 4.89 6.53
CA PRO A 56 3.78 4.73 5.14
C PRO A 56 5.05 4.58 4.28
N ILE A 57 5.12 3.52 3.48
CA ILE A 57 6.23 3.27 2.55
C ILE A 57 5.73 3.23 1.11
N ILE A 58 6.54 3.72 0.18
CA ILE A 58 6.27 3.67 -1.26
C ILE A 58 7.42 2.94 -1.93
N ILE A 59 7.14 1.77 -2.50
CA ILE A 59 8.15 0.97 -3.21
C ILE A 59 7.94 1.14 -4.70
N LYS A 60 8.91 1.76 -5.36
CA LYS A 60 8.92 1.97 -6.82
C LYS A 60 9.90 1.02 -7.48
N ASP A 61 9.73 0.83 -8.79
CA ASP A 61 10.70 0.11 -9.62
C ASP A 61 10.93 -1.34 -9.15
N ILE A 62 9.83 -2.09 -9.01
CA ILE A 62 9.88 -3.51 -8.66
C ILE A 62 10.19 -4.27 -9.95
N ARG A 63 11.46 -4.59 -10.16
CA ARG A 63 11.94 -5.38 -11.31
C ARG A 63 11.60 -4.74 -12.67
N ALA A 64 11.79 -3.43 -12.86
CA ALA A 64 11.48 -2.84 -14.17
C ALA A 64 12.32 -3.45 -15.32
N GLU A 65 13.53 -3.93 -15.02
CA GLU A 65 14.49 -4.48 -16.00
C GLU A 65 14.39 -6.01 -16.19
N ASP A 66 13.46 -6.71 -15.51
CA ASP A 66 13.31 -8.18 -15.60
C ASP A 66 12.35 -8.56 -16.75
N THR A 67 12.45 -9.79 -17.26
CA THR A 67 11.57 -10.32 -18.31
C THR A 67 10.09 -10.32 -17.89
N SER A 68 9.84 -10.47 -16.59
CA SER A 68 8.52 -10.35 -15.98
C SER A 68 8.53 -9.20 -14.96
N PRO A 69 8.29 -7.95 -15.38
CA PRO A 69 8.34 -6.80 -14.49
C PRO A 69 7.16 -6.79 -13.51
N GLY A 70 7.39 -6.19 -12.33
CA GLY A 70 6.37 -6.02 -11.30
C GLY A 70 6.39 -7.06 -10.15
N LEU A 71 5.23 -7.20 -9.52
CA LEU A 71 5.03 -8.06 -8.35
C LEU A 71 4.81 -9.51 -8.76
N ARG A 72 5.45 -10.44 -8.06
CA ARG A 72 5.23 -11.87 -8.23
C ARG A 72 3.99 -12.32 -7.48
N LEU A 73 3.40 -13.45 -7.90
CA LEU A 73 2.16 -13.99 -7.31
C LEU A 73 2.23 -14.20 -5.78
N TYR A 74 3.39 -14.61 -5.26
CA TYR A 74 3.59 -14.78 -3.83
C TYR A 74 3.62 -13.45 -3.06
N GLU A 75 4.03 -12.36 -3.71
CA GLU A 75 4.07 -11.02 -3.12
C GLU A 75 2.67 -10.42 -3.07
N ILE A 76 1.89 -10.65 -4.13
CA ILE A 76 0.46 -10.30 -4.17
C ILE A 76 -0.30 -11.09 -3.09
N SER A 77 0.00 -12.38 -2.94
CA SER A 77 -0.62 -13.21 -1.91
C SER A 77 -0.25 -12.73 -0.50
N LEU A 78 1.00 -12.29 -0.28
CA LEU A 78 1.42 -11.66 0.97
C LEU A 78 0.69 -10.35 1.23
N LEU A 79 0.53 -9.48 0.23
CA LEU A 79 -0.22 -8.23 0.39
C LEU A 79 -1.69 -8.50 0.77
N ARG A 80 -2.32 -9.49 0.13
CA ARG A 80 -3.68 -9.93 0.50
C ARG A 80 -3.75 -10.51 1.91
N LEU A 81 -2.72 -11.22 2.34
CA LEU A 81 -2.63 -11.72 3.71
C LEU A 81 -2.51 -10.54 4.69
N LEU A 82 -1.64 -9.58 4.40
CA LEU A 82 -1.45 -8.36 5.20
C LEU A 82 -2.76 -7.57 5.32
N GLU A 83 -3.51 -7.42 4.23
CA GLU A 83 -4.83 -6.79 4.23
C GLU A 83 -5.84 -7.55 5.09
N LYS A 84 -5.77 -8.89 5.13
CA LYS A 84 -6.66 -9.71 5.98
C LYS A 84 -6.30 -9.69 7.46
N ILE A 85 -5.01 -9.61 7.81
CA ILE A 85 -4.56 -9.64 9.21
C ILE A 85 -4.51 -8.25 9.84
N SER A 86 -4.33 -7.21 9.02
CA SER A 86 -4.36 -5.82 9.47
C SER A 86 -5.83 -5.40 9.55
N ASP A 87 -6.42 -5.57 10.73
CA ASP A 87 -7.82 -5.25 11.02
C ASP A 87 -8.10 -3.73 11.02
N ASP A 88 -9.37 -3.35 10.84
CA ASP A 88 -9.93 -1.98 10.69
C ASP A 88 -10.06 -1.17 12.00
#